data_AF-A0AAQ4EC53-F1
#
_entry.id   AF-A0AAQ4EC53-F1
#
_cell.length_a   1.000
_cell.length_b   1.000
_cell.length_c   1.000
_cell.angle_alpha   90.00
_cell.angle_beta   90.00
_cell.angle_gamma   90.00
#
_symmetry.space_group_name_H-M   'P 1'
#
loop_
_entity.id
_entity.type
_entity.pdbx_description
1 polymer ?
#
loop_
_entity_poly.entity_id
_entity_poly.type
_entity_poly.pdbx_seq_one_letter_code
_entity_poly.pdbx_strand_id
1 'polypeptide(L)'
;MAKKNWAERFGEKAIVCEHDESVASSESSSPRALSLRRDSLRFGHSAKKNSGVPMAFLRQAVLLVVLVGACWAHPDGAPASACATMNPEHNDSKHEEAGPSTPYTLVQDKKDFKAGDTVAVTLSGAPFKGFFIKAFDDKNKEIGQFEASGESKPVTECSGVTHTNSAEKTAVKVLWKAPAGASGHVQFRQVAF
;
A
#
# COMPACT_ATOMS: atom_id res chain seq x y z
N MET A 1 -16.83 22.01 -35.85
CA MET A 1 -16.38 20.61 -35.87
C MET A 1 -15.92 20.24 -34.46
N ALA A 2 -16.17 18.99 -34.07
CA ALA A 2 -16.70 18.61 -32.76
C ALA A 2 -15.74 18.69 -31.56
N LYS A 3 -16.22 19.31 -30.47
CA LYS A 3 -15.86 18.94 -29.09
C LYS A 3 -16.60 17.65 -28.76
N LYS A 4 -15.89 16.58 -28.39
CA LYS A 4 -16.51 15.35 -27.89
C LYS A 4 -16.06 15.11 -26.46
N ASN A 5 -17.03 15.28 -25.55
CA ASN A 5 -17.00 14.87 -24.15
C ASN A 5 -16.63 13.38 -24.05
N TRP A 6 -15.68 13.06 -23.16
CA TRP A 6 -15.22 11.70 -22.89
C TRP A 6 -15.86 11.16 -21.59
N ALA A 7 -17.14 11.46 -21.39
CA ALA A 7 -17.91 11.13 -20.19
C ALA A 7 -18.82 9.89 -20.37
N GLU A 8 -18.68 9.13 -21.46
CA GLU A 8 -19.54 7.96 -21.71
C GLU A 8 -18.74 6.79 -22.25
N ARG A 9 -18.08 6.06 -21.33
CA ARG A 9 -17.91 4.61 -21.41
C ARG A 9 -17.24 4.13 -20.13
N PHE A 10 -17.86 3.12 -19.52
CA PHE A 10 -17.54 2.48 -18.24
C PHE A 10 -18.18 3.17 -17.04
N GLY A 11 -19.37 2.66 -16.71
CA GLY A 11 -20.21 3.13 -15.63
C GLY A 11 -19.55 2.98 -14.26
N GLU A 12 -19.75 4.02 -13.48
CA GLU A 12 -19.52 4.10 -12.04
C GLU A 12 -20.07 2.87 -11.31
N LYS A 13 -19.18 2.26 -10.53
CA LYS A 13 -19.40 1.87 -9.13
C LYS A 13 -18.01 1.63 -8.53
N ALA A 14 -17.36 2.72 -8.14
CA ALA A 14 -16.20 2.64 -7.27
C ALA A 14 -16.68 2.13 -5.90
N ILE A 15 -16.19 0.96 -5.49
CA ILE A 15 -16.40 0.44 -4.13
C ILE A 15 -15.44 1.23 -3.23
N VAL A 16 -15.98 2.20 -2.49
CA VAL A 16 -15.26 2.93 -1.44
C VAL A 16 -15.13 1.99 -0.24
N CYS A 17 -13.91 1.76 0.23
CA CYS A 17 -13.67 1.09 1.50
C CYS A 17 -13.84 2.12 2.61
N GLU A 18 -14.87 1.97 3.44
CA GLU A 18 -15.09 2.82 4.61
C GLU A 18 -14.37 2.17 5.81
N HIS A 19 -13.49 2.92 6.47
CA HIS A 19 -12.85 2.52 7.72
C HIS A 19 -13.85 2.63 8.87
N ASP A 20 -14.27 1.50 9.45
CA ASP A 20 -14.97 1.48 10.74
C ASP A 20 -13.93 1.45 11.86
N GLU A 21 -13.66 2.62 12.46
CA GLU A 21 -13.00 2.73 13.76
C GLU A 21 -13.99 2.26 14.85
N SER A 22 -14.03 0.96 15.13
CA SER A 22 -14.64 0.45 16.36
C SER A 22 -13.58 0.20 17.43
N VAL A 23 -13.39 1.23 18.26
CA VAL A 23 -12.70 1.15 19.55
C VAL A 23 -13.44 0.15 20.45
N ALA A 24 -12.83 -1.00 20.72
CA ALA A 24 -13.36 -1.98 21.67
C ALA A 24 -12.88 -1.64 23.10
N SER A 25 -13.74 -0.95 23.86
CA SER A 25 -13.61 -0.78 25.30
C SER A 25 -14.01 -2.07 26.02
N SER A 26 -13.10 -2.61 26.83
CA SER A 26 -13.30 -3.79 27.68
C SER A 26 -14.07 -3.46 28.96
N GLU A 27 -15.11 -4.23 29.30
CA GLU A 27 -15.66 -4.29 30.66
C GLU A 27 -16.03 -5.72 31.09
N SER A 28 -16.00 -5.91 32.40
CA SER A 28 -15.63 -7.11 33.13
C SER A 28 -16.81 -7.85 33.80
N SER A 29 -16.76 -9.19 33.78
CA SER A 29 -17.15 -10.17 34.81
C SER A 29 -18.32 -9.91 35.79
N SER A 30 -19.35 -10.79 35.75
CA SER A 30 -19.77 -11.72 36.84
C SER A 30 -21.22 -12.23 36.66
N PRO A 31 -21.51 -13.54 36.85
CA PRO A 31 -22.88 -14.01 37.11
C PRO A 31 -23.07 -14.67 38.49
N ARG A 32 -24.17 -14.31 39.18
CA ARG A 32 -24.70 -15.04 40.35
C ARG A 32 -25.63 -16.17 39.89
N ALA A 33 -25.39 -17.37 40.40
CA ALA A 33 -26.22 -18.56 40.18
C ALA A 33 -27.44 -18.58 41.13
N LEU A 34 -28.61 -18.91 40.59
CA LEU A 34 -29.82 -19.28 41.33
C LEU A 34 -30.41 -20.55 40.71
N SER A 35 -30.94 -21.41 41.58
CA SER A 35 -31.05 -22.85 41.39
C SER A 35 -32.34 -23.33 40.71
N LEU A 36 -32.21 -24.49 40.05
CA LEU A 36 -33.16 -25.62 39.91
C LEU A 36 -34.55 -25.37 39.29
N ARG A 37 -34.83 -26.11 38.21
CA ARG A 37 -35.74 -27.29 38.25
C ARG A 37 -35.52 -28.18 37.03
N ARG A 38 -35.61 -29.48 37.28
CA ARG A 38 -35.42 -30.59 36.36
C ARG A 38 -36.79 -30.97 35.81
N ASP A 39 -37.04 -30.71 34.53
CA ASP A 39 -38.18 -31.32 33.83
C ASP A 39 -37.70 -32.09 32.60
N SER A 40 -38.13 -33.34 32.59
CA SER A 40 -37.75 -34.41 31.68
C SER A 40 -38.66 -34.38 30.45
N LEU A 41 -38.11 -34.17 29.25
CA LEU A 41 -38.86 -34.32 28.00
C LEU A 41 -38.07 -35.10 26.93
N ARG A 42 -38.49 -36.37 26.83
CA ARG A 42 -38.52 -37.31 25.70
C ARG A 42 -37.62 -37.02 24.50
N PHE A 43 -36.68 -37.95 24.27
CA PHE A 43 -35.96 -38.14 23.00
C PHE A 43 -36.92 -38.56 21.88
N GLY A 44 -37.24 -37.64 20.98
CA GLY A 44 -37.75 -37.96 19.65
C GLY A 44 -36.58 -38.17 18.70
N HIS A 45 -36.44 -39.39 18.15
CA HIS A 45 -35.54 -39.66 17.04
C HIS A 45 -36.03 -38.87 15.80
N SER A 46 -35.42 -37.72 15.53
CA SER A 46 -35.59 -37.01 14.27
C SER A 46 -34.46 -37.41 13.33
N ALA A 47 -34.84 -37.99 12.20
CA ALA A 47 -33.94 -38.42 11.14
C ALA A 47 -32.96 -37.28 10.76
N LYS A 48 -31.66 -37.59 10.70
CA LYS A 48 -30.64 -36.72 10.10
C LYS A 48 -31.02 -36.50 8.63
N LYS A 49 -31.74 -35.42 8.33
CA LYS A 49 -31.76 -34.86 6.98
C LYS A 49 -30.38 -34.28 6.73
N ASN A 50 -29.67 -34.84 5.75
CA ASN A 50 -28.54 -34.16 5.11
C ASN A 50 -29.10 -32.87 4.50
N SER A 51 -29.15 -31.81 5.29
CA SER A 51 -29.53 -30.48 4.83
C SER A 51 -28.31 -29.92 4.12
N GLY A 52 -28.24 -30.18 2.81
CA GLY A 52 -27.38 -29.42 1.92
C GLY A 52 -27.56 -27.94 2.22
N VAL A 53 -26.45 -27.22 2.34
CA VAL A 53 -26.45 -25.78 2.61
C VAL A 53 -27.43 -25.13 1.61
N PRO A 54 -28.47 -24.43 2.07
CA PRO A 54 -29.48 -23.90 1.16
C PRO A 54 -28.79 -22.96 0.17
N MET A 55 -29.08 -23.10 -1.14
CA MET A 55 -28.42 -22.31 -2.19
C MET A 55 -28.48 -20.79 -1.96
N ALA A 56 -29.41 -20.31 -1.14
CA ALA A 56 -29.49 -18.92 -0.68
C ALA A 56 -28.30 -18.49 0.19
N PHE A 57 -27.80 -19.34 1.11
CA PHE A 57 -26.63 -19.04 1.95
C PHE A 57 -25.33 -19.03 1.14
N LEU A 58 -25.23 -19.89 0.13
CA LEU A 58 -24.13 -19.88 -0.84
C LEU A 58 -24.12 -18.60 -1.68
N ARG A 59 -25.29 -18.12 -2.13
CA ARG A 59 -25.39 -16.83 -2.85
C ARG A 59 -25.02 -15.64 -1.97
N GLN A 60 -25.48 -15.62 -0.72
CA GLN A 60 -25.15 -14.55 0.23
C GLN A 60 -23.65 -14.51 0.56
N ALA A 61 -23.04 -15.68 0.74
CA ALA A 61 -21.60 -15.82 0.97
C ALA A 61 -20.79 -15.38 -0.26
N VAL A 62 -21.21 -15.76 -1.47
CA VAL A 62 -20.55 -15.33 -2.72
C VAL A 62 -20.66 -13.82 -2.91
N LEU A 63 -21.80 -13.20 -2.59
CA LEU A 63 -21.98 -11.75 -2.65
C LEU A 63 -21.07 -11.01 -1.64
N LEU A 64 -20.92 -11.55 -0.43
CA LEU A 64 -19.98 -11.03 0.57
C LEU A 64 -18.52 -11.16 0.12
N VAL A 65 -18.13 -12.31 -0.45
CA VAL A 65 -16.77 -12.53 -0.98
C VAL A 65 -16.46 -11.63 -2.18
N VAL A 66 -17.44 -11.31 -3.02
CA VAL A 66 -17.27 -10.37 -4.14
C VAL A 66 -17.21 -8.91 -3.69
N LEU A 67 -17.86 -8.56 -2.57
CA LEU A 67 -17.81 -7.22 -1.95
C LEU A 67 -16.50 -6.96 -1.20
N VAL A 68 -15.85 -7.99 -0.67
CA VAL A 68 -14.47 -7.93 -0.19
C VAL A 68 -13.54 -7.94 -1.41
N GLY A 69 -13.54 -6.85 -2.16
CA GLY A 69 -12.54 -6.60 -3.19
C GLY A 69 -11.16 -6.82 -2.59
N ALA A 70 -10.35 -7.65 -3.23
CA ALA A 70 -9.04 -8.00 -2.73
C ALA A 70 -8.18 -6.73 -2.64
N CYS A 71 -7.98 -6.21 -1.43
CA CYS A 71 -6.97 -5.19 -1.16
C CYS A 71 -5.61 -5.91 -1.15
N TRP A 72 -4.86 -5.77 -2.25
CA TRP A 72 -3.51 -6.32 -2.33
C TRP A 72 -2.57 -5.33 -1.65
N ALA A 73 -2.27 -5.59 -0.37
CA ALA A 73 -1.12 -4.93 0.25
C ALA A 73 0.14 -5.40 -0.47
N HIS A 74 1.04 -4.47 -0.79
CA HIS A 74 2.35 -4.77 -1.39
C HIS A 74 3.45 -4.71 -0.32
N PRO A 75 3.59 -5.74 0.54
CA PRO A 75 4.67 -5.78 1.51
C PRO A 75 6.04 -5.80 0.83
N ASP A 76 6.10 -6.19 -0.44
CA ASP A 76 7.31 -6.36 -1.21
C ASP A 76 7.73 -5.12 -2.01
N GLY A 77 6.95 -4.02 -2.01
CA GLY A 77 7.31 -2.77 -2.70
C GLY A 77 6.28 -2.28 -3.72
N ALA A 78 6.39 -1.02 -4.14
CA ALA A 78 5.53 -0.41 -5.14
C ALA A 78 5.60 -1.13 -6.51
N PRO A 79 4.45 -1.34 -7.19
CA PRO A 79 4.41 -1.93 -8.53
C PRO A 79 4.86 -0.92 -9.61
N ALA A 80 5.10 -1.43 -10.82
CA ALA A 80 5.44 -0.64 -12.00
C ALA A 80 4.45 0.51 -12.29
N SER A 81 3.17 0.35 -11.97
CA SER A 81 2.15 1.40 -12.17
C SER A 81 2.42 2.67 -11.35
N ALA A 82 3.12 2.56 -10.22
CA ALA A 82 3.50 3.70 -9.39
C ALA A 82 4.48 4.65 -10.10
N CYS A 83 5.15 4.20 -11.16
CA CYS A 83 6.03 5.04 -11.97
C CYS A 83 5.29 6.25 -12.58
N ALA A 84 4.02 6.12 -12.96
CA ALA A 84 3.27 7.20 -13.60
C ALA A 84 2.82 8.29 -12.61
N THR A 85 2.43 7.89 -11.40
CA THR A 85 1.71 8.76 -10.45
C THR A 85 2.55 9.15 -9.24
N MET A 86 3.70 8.51 -9.01
CA MET A 86 4.40 8.51 -7.71
C MET A 86 3.52 8.08 -6.54
N ASN A 87 2.39 7.46 -6.82
CA ASN A 87 1.42 7.03 -5.83
C ASN A 87 1.39 5.50 -5.81
N PRO A 88 1.90 4.85 -4.75
CA PRO A 88 1.58 3.45 -4.51
C PRO A 88 0.12 3.42 -4.06
N GLU A 89 -0.79 3.13 -4.98
CA GLU A 89 -2.24 3.24 -4.77
C GLU A 89 -2.70 2.63 -3.44
N HIS A 90 -3.12 3.49 -2.50
CA HIS A 90 -3.87 3.14 -1.29
C HIS A 90 -4.80 4.31 -0.93
N ASN A 91 -6.11 4.05 -0.77
CA ASN A 91 -7.13 5.10 -0.63
C ASN A 91 -7.11 5.84 0.73
N ASP A 92 -6.45 5.28 1.74
CA ASP A 92 -6.43 5.84 3.11
C ASP A 92 -5.05 6.34 3.55
N SER A 93 -4.04 6.22 2.69
CA SER A 93 -2.70 6.71 3.01
C SER A 93 -2.64 8.19 2.65
N LYS A 94 -2.48 9.05 3.66
CA LYS A 94 -1.97 10.40 3.41
C LYS A 94 -0.56 10.27 2.88
N HIS A 95 -0.44 10.24 1.56
CA HIS A 95 0.84 10.28 0.88
C HIS A 95 1.34 11.71 0.94
N GLU A 96 2.23 11.96 1.90
CA GLU A 96 2.89 13.24 2.01
C GLU A 96 3.98 13.30 0.94
N GLU A 97 3.69 13.96 -0.18
CA GLU A 97 4.71 14.31 -1.17
C GLU A 97 5.79 15.16 -0.49
N ALA A 98 7.07 14.88 -0.80
CA ALA A 98 8.19 15.61 -0.24
C ALA A 98 7.99 17.14 -0.27
N GLY A 99 7.85 17.74 0.91
CA GLY A 99 7.59 19.16 1.11
C GLY A 99 8.02 19.61 2.51
N PRO A 100 8.16 20.93 2.76
CA PRO A 100 8.65 21.46 4.03
C PRO A 100 7.77 21.15 5.25
N SER A 101 6.56 20.63 5.05
CA SER A 101 5.61 20.24 6.09
C SER A 101 5.54 18.72 6.34
N THR A 102 6.34 17.91 5.64
CA THR A 102 6.31 16.45 5.82
C THR A 102 7.21 16.01 6.98
N PRO A 103 6.89 14.92 7.70
CA PRO A 103 7.75 14.40 8.76
C PRO A 103 8.98 13.66 8.22
N TYR A 104 9.25 13.75 6.92
CA TYR A 104 10.30 13.01 6.21
C TYR A 104 11.27 13.96 5.54
N THR A 105 12.54 13.61 5.57
CA THR A 105 13.64 14.35 4.94
C THR A 105 14.37 13.45 3.96
N LEU A 106 14.62 13.98 2.76
CA LEU A 106 15.41 13.31 1.73
C LEU A 106 16.71 14.07 1.52
N VAL A 107 17.84 13.45 1.84
CA VAL A 107 19.18 14.04 1.73
C VAL A 107 20.02 13.24 0.76
N GLN A 108 20.62 13.92 -0.21
CA GLN A 108 21.62 13.35 -1.12
C GLN A 108 23.01 13.89 -0.78
N ASP A 109 24.04 13.05 -0.91
CA ASP A 109 25.43 13.42 -0.62
C ASP A 109 26.03 14.40 -1.64
N LYS A 110 25.56 14.37 -2.90
CA LYS A 110 25.89 15.34 -3.94
C LYS A 110 24.73 15.54 -4.90
N LYS A 111 24.69 16.69 -5.57
CA LYS A 111 23.68 17.00 -6.59
C LYS A 111 24.21 16.94 -8.01
N ASP A 112 25.44 17.38 -8.21
CA ASP A 112 26.13 17.21 -9.48
C ASP A 112 26.70 15.80 -9.61
N PHE A 113 26.56 15.21 -10.79
CA PHE A 113 27.09 13.90 -11.12
C PHE A 113 27.84 13.90 -12.44
N LYS A 114 28.81 12.99 -12.55
CA LYS A 114 29.47 12.60 -13.80
C LYS A 114 29.12 11.16 -14.16
N ALA A 115 29.42 10.77 -15.38
CA ALA A 115 29.15 9.42 -15.86
C ALA A 115 29.81 8.37 -14.95
N GLY A 116 29.03 7.38 -14.51
CA GLY A 116 29.50 6.32 -13.62
C GLY A 116 29.54 6.68 -12.13
N ASP A 117 29.23 7.92 -11.75
CA ASP A 117 29.10 8.30 -10.36
C ASP A 117 28.02 7.49 -9.65
N THR A 118 28.24 7.25 -8.36
CA THR A 118 27.19 6.81 -7.44
C THR A 118 26.88 7.96 -6.47
N VAL A 119 25.58 8.18 -6.22
CA VAL A 119 25.03 9.17 -5.29
C VAL A 119 24.30 8.41 -4.21
N ALA A 120 24.60 8.71 -2.95
CA ALA A 120 23.85 8.16 -1.82
C ALA A 120 22.69 9.07 -1.47
N VAL A 121 21.49 8.50 -1.36
CA VAL A 121 20.27 9.21 -0.97
C VAL A 121 19.72 8.56 0.30
N THR A 122 19.49 9.38 1.32
CA THR A 122 18.96 8.96 2.63
C THR A 122 17.59 9.57 2.84
N LEU A 123 16.59 8.72 3.00
CA LEU A 123 15.25 9.09 3.46
C LEU A 123 15.17 8.80 4.96
N SER A 124 14.77 9.78 5.77
CA SER A 124 14.65 9.63 7.23
C SER A 124 13.50 10.46 7.78
N GLY A 125 12.93 10.07 8.93
CA GLY A 125 11.84 10.82 9.54
C GLY A 125 11.07 10.05 10.61
N ALA A 126 9.76 10.31 10.68
CA ALA A 126 8.83 9.47 11.43
C ALA A 126 8.91 7.99 10.97
N PRO A 127 8.47 7.02 11.77
CA PRO A 127 8.45 5.61 11.35
C PRO A 127 7.62 5.41 10.08
N PHE A 128 8.19 4.68 9.11
CA PHE A 128 7.55 4.29 7.85
C PHE A 128 7.84 2.82 7.55
N LYS A 129 6.93 2.14 6.84
CA LYS A 129 7.08 0.73 6.43
C LYS A 129 7.41 0.59 4.96
N GLY A 130 7.02 1.57 4.15
CA GLY A 130 7.33 1.60 2.74
C GLY A 130 7.74 2.97 2.23
N PHE A 131 8.35 2.96 1.07
CA PHE A 131 8.77 4.17 0.37
C PHE A 131 8.83 3.94 -1.13
N PHE A 132 8.79 5.04 -1.88
CA PHE A 132 9.12 5.07 -3.29
C PHE A 132 9.90 6.34 -3.61
N ILE A 133 11.11 6.19 -4.16
CA ILE A 133 12.00 7.30 -4.50
C ILE A 133 12.25 7.27 -6.01
N LYS A 134 12.16 8.42 -6.68
CA LYS A 134 12.45 8.58 -8.11
C LYS A 134 13.51 9.64 -8.37
N ALA A 135 14.31 9.43 -9.41
CA ALA A 135 15.38 10.31 -9.84
C ALA A 135 15.02 11.06 -11.13
N PHE A 136 15.29 12.37 -11.15
CA PHE A 136 15.01 13.27 -12.27
C PHE A 136 16.20 14.20 -12.56
N ASP A 137 16.36 14.59 -13.83
CA ASP A 137 17.23 15.70 -14.21
C ASP A 137 16.52 17.06 -14.04
N ASP A 138 17.23 18.16 -14.32
CA ASP A 138 16.68 19.52 -14.25
C ASP A 138 15.50 19.78 -15.21
N LYS A 139 15.29 18.91 -16.20
CA LYS A 139 14.19 18.98 -17.16
C LYS A 139 13.02 18.09 -16.75
N ASN A 140 13.02 17.56 -15.52
CA ASN A 140 12.04 16.61 -15.00
C ASN A 140 11.99 15.28 -15.78
N LYS A 141 13.06 14.92 -16.48
CA LYS A 141 13.16 13.63 -17.16
C LYS A 141 13.80 12.61 -16.22
N GLU A 142 13.22 11.42 -16.18
CA GLU A 142 13.78 10.30 -15.42
C GLU A 142 15.19 9.92 -15.90
N ILE A 143 16.07 9.66 -14.94
CA ILE A 143 17.49 9.46 -15.20
C ILE A 143 18.16 8.51 -14.20
N GLY A 144 19.12 7.73 -14.72
CA GLY A 144 19.96 6.82 -13.93
C GLY A 144 19.21 5.60 -13.41
N GLN A 145 19.85 4.87 -12.51
CA GLN A 145 19.32 3.60 -11.99
C GLN A 145 19.67 3.45 -10.52
N PHE A 146 18.75 2.94 -9.72
CA PHE A 146 19.06 2.58 -8.34
C PHE A 146 19.70 1.19 -8.25
N GLU A 147 20.49 0.99 -7.22
CA GLU A 147 21.02 -0.32 -6.86
C GLU A 147 20.10 -1.04 -5.86
N ALA A 148 20.03 -2.36 -5.98
CA ALA A 148 19.34 -3.18 -5.00
C ALA A 148 20.14 -3.28 -3.69
N SER A 149 19.44 -3.40 -2.58
CA SER A 149 19.99 -3.68 -1.25
C SER A 149 19.12 -4.72 -0.53
N GLY A 150 19.43 -5.04 0.72
CA GLY A 150 18.57 -5.89 1.54
C GLY A 150 17.19 -5.27 1.83
N GLU A 151 17.09 -3.95 1.81
CA GLU A 151 15.89 -3.20 2.21
C GLU A 151 15.18 -2.53 1.03
N SER A 152 15.81 -2.49 -0.14
CA SER A 152 15.34 -1.73 -1.29
C SER A 152 15.56 -2.47 -2.62
N LYS A 153 14.60 -2.36 -3.54
CA LYS A 153 14.69 -2.89 -4.91
C LYS A 153 14.39 -1.81 -5.95
N PRO A 154 15.13 -1.76 -7.07
CA PRO A 154 14.80 -0.88 -8.19
C PRO A 154 13.46 -1.28 -8.82
N VAL A 155 12.74 -0.32 -9.39
CA VAL A 155 11.55 -0.57 -10.21
C VAL A 155 11.98 -0.55 -11.68
N THR A 156 11.69 -1.61 -12.43
CA THR A 156 12.27 -1.86 -13.76
C THR A 156 11.79 -0.89 -14.83
N GLU A 157 10.61 -0.29 -14.65
CA GLU A 157 9.92 0.53 -15.66
C GLU A 157 10.23 2.02 -15.54
N CYS A 158 10.92 2.46 -14.49
CA CYS A 158 11.28 3.85 -14.27
C CYS A 158 12.60 4.01 -13.51
N SER A 159 13.10 5.25 -13.43
CA SER A 159 14.26 5.56 -12.57
C SER A 159 13.84 5.65 -11.09
N GLY A 160 13.33 4.55 -10.54
CA GLY A 160 12.74 4.47 -9.20
C GLY A 160 13.23 3.31 -8.33
N VAL A 161 13.03 3.42 -7.03
CA VAL A 161 13.37 2.40 -6.02
C VAL A 161 12.31 2.36 -4.92
N THR A 162 12.01 1.16 -4.43
CA THR A 162 11.01 0.91 -3.37
C THR A 162 11.52 -0.07 -2.33
N HIS A 163 10.80 -0.24 -1.22
CA HIS A 163 11.11 -1.21 -0.17
C HIS A 163 10.97 -2.65 -0.64
N THR A 164 11.63 -3.59 0.05
CA THR A 164 11.51 -5.05 -0.21
C THR A 164 10.66 -5.79 0.83
N ASN A 165 10.37 -5.14 1.96
CA ASN A 165 9.63 -5.69 3.09
C ASN A 165 8.91 -4.58 3.86
N SER A 166 7.92 -4.96 4.66
CA SER A 166 7.14 -4.07 5.52
C SER A 166 7.75 -3.84 6.91
N ALA A 167 9.03 -4.17 7.11
CA ALA A 167 9.71 -3.87 8.38
C ALA A 167 9.73 -2.35 8.57
N GLU A 168 9.35 -1.92 9.77
CA GLU A 168 9.33 -0.50 10.12
C GLU A 168 10.76 0.08 10.14
N LYS A 169 10.90 1.30 9.63
CA LYS A 169 12.15 2.00 9.44
C LYS A 169 11.97 3.45 9.89
N THR A 170 13.03 4.04 10.41
CA THR A 170 13.12 5.50 10.60
C THR A 170 14.08 6.15 9.62
N ALA A 171 14.89 5.34 8.94
CA ALA A 171 15.76 5.78 7.87
C ALA A 171 16.02 4.64 6.87
N VAL A 172 16.27 4.98 5.61
CA VAL A 172 16.77 4.08 4.57
C VAL A 172 17.78 4.82 3.70
N LYS A 173 18.88 4.14 3.36
CA LYS A 173 19.89 4.65 2.42
C LYS A 173 19.81 3.85 1.13
N VAL A 174 19.58 4.54 0.01
CA VAL A 174 19.58 3.96 -1.33
C VAL A 174 20.74 4.53 -2.13
N LEU A 175 21.25 3.73 -3.07
CA LEU A 175 22.35 4.13 -3.97
C LEU A 175 21.79 4.32 -5.38
N TRP A 176 22.09 5.47 -5.97
CA TRP A 176 21.72 5.81 -7.34
C TRP A 176 22.98 5.90 -8.20
N LYS A 177 22.98 5.22 -9.34
CA LYS A 177 24.02 5.25 -10.36
C LYS A 177 23.66 6.20 -11.49
N ALA A 178 24.59 7.10 -11.78
CA ALA A 178 24.52 7.99 -12.93
C ALA A 178 24.56 7.20 -14.24
N PRO A 179 23.79 7.62 -15.26
CA PRO A 179 23.83 6.99 -16.57
C PRO A 179 25.21 7.12 -17.23
N ALA A 180 25.57 6.14 -18.06
CA ALA A 180 26.79 6.19 -18.84
C ALA A 180 26.76 7.36 -19.83
N GLY A 181 27.88 8.09 -19.94
CA GLY A 181 28.05 9.16 -20.92
C GLY A 181 27.29 10.46 -20.65
N ALA A 182 26.69 10.64 -19.48
CA ALA A 182 26.05 11.92 -19.12
C ALA A 182 26.64 12.50 -17.83
N SER A 183 26.51 13.82 -17.70
CA SER A 183 26.81 14.58 -16.50
C SER A 183 25.77 15.67 -16.34
N GLY A 184 25.56 16.14 -15.12
CA GLY A 184 24.60 17.19 -14.84
C GLY A 184 24.17 17.14 -13.40
N HIS A 185 22.94 17.56 -13.16
CA HIS A 185 22.34 17.62 -11.83
C HIS A 185 21.21 16.60 -11.71
N VAL A 186 21.14 15.94 -10.56
CA VAL A 186 20.09 14.98 -10.21
C VAL A 186 19.29 15.47 -9.01
N GLN A 187 17.98 15.31 -9.11
CA GLN A 187 17.01 15.60 -8.07
C GLN A 187 16.20 14.36 -7.75
N PHE A 188 15.87 14.18 -6.48
CA PHE A 188 15.09 13.05 -6.03
C PHE A 188 13.75 13.50 -5.44
N ARG A 189 12.71 12.73 -5.71
CA ARG A 189 11.39 12.86 -5.07
C ARG A 189 11.06 11.59 -4.34
N GLN A 190 10.30 11.69 -3.26
CA GLN A 190 9.93 10.55 -2.43
C GLN A 190 8.47 10.62 -2.00
N VAL A 191 7.93 9.44 -1.71
CA VAL A 191 6.75 9.22 -0.86
C VAL A 191 7.10 8.12 0.16
N ALA A 192 6.65 8.29 1.40
CA ALA A 192 6.82 7.33 2.49
C ALA A 192 5.47 7.05 3.17
N PHE A 193 5.26 5.83 3.65
CA PHE A 193 3.99 5.34 4.21
C PHE A 193 4.20 4.22 5.23
#